data_AF-A0A3D2CKZ7-F1
#
_entry.id   AF-A0A3D2CKZ7-F1
#
_cell.length_a   1.000
_cell.length_b   1.000
_cell.length_c   1.000
_cell.angle_alpha   90.00
_cell.angle_beta   90.00
_cell.angle_gamma   90.00
#
_symmetry.space_group_name_H-M   'P 1'
#
loop_
_entity.id
_entity.type
_entity.pdbx_description
1 polymer ?
#
loop_
_entity_poly.entity_id
_entity_poly.type
_entity_poly.pdbx_seq_one_letter_code
_entity_poly.pdbx_strand_id
1 'polypeptide(L)'
;MTIFSDNPYDRRIEQLMTTVPNFRPRGTGFRFDAPQKILIITTAARSELLTDTMRQIRCPPFRKRFHEYIESEENPMIYLNERHRARFVLAARNVRKDNFALLSALYLLTADGRLWSCCKHHIAANTVFFEKIKLYDCSEKAYTLYCAAKDLTLGTKHITVSDLADADLVPSMLFRTICNAVAIRRFGLVAVKENCHD
;
A
#
# COMPACT_ATOMS: atom_id res chain seq x y z
N MET A 1 8.03 15.75 17.75
CA MET A 1 7.60 16.21 19.09
C MET A 1 6.80 17.48 18.83
N THR A 2 5.46 17.42 18.85
CA THR A 2 4.61 18.63 18.75
C THR A 2 4.54 19.22 20.15
N ILE A 3 5.09 20.41 20.32
CA ILE A 3 5.41 20.96 21.65
C ILE A 3 4.19 21.69 22.23
N PHE A 4 3.19 22.09 21.42
CA PHE A 4 2.00 22.80 21.93
C PHE A 4 0.75 22.56 21.05
N SER A 5 -0.17 21.66 21.46
CA SER A 5 -1.63 21.68 21.20
C SER A 5 -2.27 20.29 20.99
N ASP A 6 -3.38 20.04 21.68
CA ASP A 6 -4.22 18.84 21.56
C ASP A 6 -5.37 18.98 20.55
N ASN A 7 -5.70 20.23 20.18
CA ASN A 7 -6.76 20.56 19.23
C ASN A 7 -6.29 20.36 17.78
N PRO A 8 -7.04 19.62 16.93
CA PRO A 8 -6.66 19.36 15.53
C PRO A 8 -6.56 20.62 14.66
N TYR A 9 -7.28 21.69 14.98
CA TYR A 9 -7.17 22.96 14.26
C TYR A 9 -5.81 23.63 14.51
N ASP A 10 -5.36 23.65 15.76
CA ASP A 10 -4.14 24.35 16.17
C ASP A 10 -2.88 23.63 15.64
N ARG A 11 -2.89 22.29 15.62
CA ARG A 11 -1.83 21.51 14.94
C ARG A 11 -1.72 21.82 13.45
N ARG A 12 -2.86 22.08 12.79
CA ARG A 12 -2.86 22.46 11.37
C ARG A 12 -2.21 23.82 11.19
N ILE A 13 -2.48 24.77 12.09
CA ILE A 13 -1.86 26.10 12.08
C ILE A 13 -0.35 26.01 12.38
N GLU A 14 0.09 25.24 13.38
CA GLU A 14 1.52 25.00 13.62
C GLU A 14 2.25 24.41 12.40
N GLN A 15 1.62 23.43 11.73
CA GLN A 15 2.17 22.86 10.49
C GLN A 15 2.27 23.89 9.36
N LEU A 16 1.31 24.80 9.25
CA LEU A 16 1.38 25.93 8.31
C LEU A 16 2.51 26.91 8.68
N MET A 17 2.68 27.22 9.96
CA MET A 17 3.68 28.17 10.47
C MET A 17 5.11 27.64 10.38
N THR A 18 5.29 26.32 10.32
CA THR A 18 6.60 25.68 10.10
C THR A 18 6.96 25.52 8.61
N THR A 19 6.02 25.75 7.69
CA THR A 19 6.30 25.69 6.25
C THR A 19 6.80 27.03 5.72
N VAL A 20 7.81 27.00 4.85
CA VAL A 20 8.35 28.20 4.20
C VAL A 20 7.26 28.82 3.30
N PRO A 21 6.96 30.13 3.44
CA PRO A 21 5.99 30.80 2.58
C PRO A 21 6.29 30.57 1.10
N ASN A 22 5.28 30.21 0.31
CA ASN A 22 5.35 29.87 -1.12
C ASN A 22 6.04 28.54 -1.50
N PHE A 23 6.34 27.67 -0.54
CA PHE A 23 6.82 26.33 -0.87
C PHE A 23 5.69 25.46 -1.45
N ARG A 24 5.67 25.29 -2.77
CA ARG A 24 4.75 24.35 -3.43
C ARG A 24 5.15 22.92 -3.04
N PRO A 25 4.28 22.13 -2.39
CA PRO A 25 4.59 20.74 -2.11
C PRO A 25 4.86 20.01 -3.44
N ARG A 26 5.96 19.24 -3.52
CA ARG A 26 6.43 18.58 -4.76
C ARG A 26 5.49 17.48 -5.31
N GLY A 27 4.25 17.38 -4.82
CA GLY A 27 3.26 16.46 -5.36
C GLY A 27 1.89 16.59 -4.72
N THR A 28 0.85 16.36 -5.53
CA THR A 28 -0.50 16.01 -5.07
C THR A 28 -0.46 14.57 -4.57
N GLY A 29 -0.19 14.39 -3.27
CA GLY A 29 -0.22 13.08 -2.64
C GLY A 29 -1.58 12.38 -2.79
N PHE A 30 -1.56 11.05 -2.83
CA PHE A 30 -2.75 10.22 -2.94
C PHE A 30 -3.40 10.03 -1.57
N ARG A 31 -4.67 10.42 -1.42
CA ARG A 31 -5.51 10.00 -0.29
C ARG A 31 -6.60 9.11 -0.87
N PHE A 32 -6.59 7.82 -0.53
CA PHE A 32 -7.77 6.98 -0.73
C PHE A 32 -8.80 7.37 0.33
N ASP A 33 -9.54 8.45 0.07
CA ASP A 33 -10.69 8.88 0.88
C ASP A 33 -11.98 8.21 0.38
N ALA A 34 -11.84 7.03 -0.25
CA ALA A 34 -12.97 6.22 -0.66
C ALA A 34 -13.40 5.35 0.53
N PRO A 35 -14.68 5.35 0.93
CA PRO A 35 -15.15 4.49 2.01
C PRO A 35 -14.82 3.03 1.68
N GLN A 36 -14.40 2.27 2.70
CA GLN A 36 -14.21 0.83 2.58
C GLN A 36 -15.51 0.23 2.06
N LYS A 37 -15.48 -0.28 0.82
CA LYS A 37 -16.65 -0.91 0.24
C LYS A 37 -16.61 -2.37 0.60
N ILE A 38 -17.42 -2.78 1.57
CA ILE A 38 -17.86 -4.17 1.70
C ILE A 38 -18.85 -4.38 0.55
N LEU A 39 -18.33 -4.56 -0.66
CA LEU A 39 -19.16 -5.02 -1.75
C LEU A 39 -19.55 -6.47 -1.42
N ILE A 40 -20.85 -6.75 -1.50
CA ILE A 40 -21.38 -8.12 -1.58
C ILE A 40 -20.90 -8.64 -2.94
N ILE A 41 -19.63 -9.06 -3.02
CA ILE A 41 -19.04 -9.60 -4.23
C ILE A 41 -18.54 -10.98 -3.88
N THR A 42 -19.43 -11.93 -4.08
CA THR A 42 -19.13 -13.36 -4.04
C THR A 42 -18.61 -13.86 -5.39
N THR A 43 -18.45 -13.01 -6.42
CA THR A 43 -18.17 -13.49 -7.80
C THR A 43 -17.48 -12.53 -8.78
N ALA A 44 -17.01 -11.33 -8.39
CA ALA A 44 -16.38 -10.43 -9.37
C ALA A 44 -15.00 -10.94 -9.78
N ALA A 45 -14.67 -10.75 -11.05
CA ALA A 45 -13.34 -11.08 -11.54
C ALA A 45 -12.30 -10.14 -10.90
N ARG A 46 -11.12 -10.66 -10.59
CA ARG A 46 -10.00 -9.88 -9.98
C ARG A 46 -9.68 -8.60 -10.78
N SER A 47 -9.72 -8.68 -12.10
CA SER A 47 -9.51 -7.54 -13.00
C SER A 47 -10.54 -6.43 -12.79
N GLU A 48 -11.80 -6.77 -12.50
CA GLU A 48 -12.86 -5.82 -12.19
C GLU A 48 -12.59 -5.12 -10.85
N LEU A 49 -12.16 -5.86 -9.82
CA LEU A 49 -11.77 -5.29 -8.53
C LEU A 49 -10.60 -4.33 -8.68
N LEU A 50 -9.55 -4.72 -9.41
CA LEU A 50 -8.41 -3.85 -9.68
C LEU A 50 -8.85 -2.59 -10.46
N THR A 51 -9.71 -2.75 -11.46
CA THR A 51 -10.21 -1.62 -12.27
C THR A 51 -11.06 -0.65 -11.43
N ASP A 52 -11.97 -1.15 -10.58
CA ASP A 52 -12.76 -0.30 -9.68
C ASP A 52 -11.87 0.41 -8.65
N THR A 53 -10.82 -0.26 -8.17
CA THR A 53 -9.81 0.31 -7.28
C THR A 53 -9.15 1.54 -7.90
N MET A 54 -8.71 1.41 -9.15
CA MET A 54 -7.87 2.41 -9.82
C MET A 54 -8.68 3.44 -10.64
N ARG A 55 -10.01 3.30 -10.72
CA ARG A 55 -10.89 4.19 -11.48
C ARG A 55 -10.77 5.67 -11.10
N GLN A 56 -10.42 5.96 -9.83
CA GLN A 56 -10.30 7.33 -9.33
C GLN A 56 -8.97 8.00 -9.71
N ILE A 57 -7.99 7.25 -10.22
CA ILE A 57 -6.66 7.75 -10.53
C ILE A 57 -6.67 8.49 -11.88
N ARG A 58 -6.55 9.83 -11.83
CA ARG A 58 -6.63 10.71 -13.02
C ARG A 58 -5.29 10.94 -13.73
N CYS A 59 -4.26 10.13 -13.46
CA CYS A 59 -2.93 10.27 -14.06
C CYS A 59 -2.85 9.44 -15.37
N PRO A 60 -2.71 10.06 -16.56
CA PRO A 60 -2.71 9.31 -17.82
C PRO A 60 -1.56 8.29 -17.95
N PRO A 61 -0.29 8.63 -17.61
CA PRO A 61 0.80 7.65 -17.61
C PRO A 61 0.51 6.43 -16.72
N PHE A 62 -0.04 6.65 -15.53
CA PHE A 62 -0.44 5.56 -14.64
C PHE A 62 -1.52 4.68 -15.28
N ARG A 63 -2.56 5.29 -15.86
CA ARG A 63 -3.68 4.55 -16.48
C ARG A 63 -3.20 3.71 -17.66
N LYS A 64 -2.30 4.24 -18.49
CA LYS A 64 -1.68 3.50 -19.60
C LYS A 64 -0.97 2.26 -19.07
N ARG A 65 -0.07 2.45 -18.10
CA ARG A 65 0.69 1.37 -17.45
C ARG A 65 -0.22 0.33 -16.77
N PHE A 66 -1.29 0.78 -16.13
CA PHE A 66 -2.28 -0.09 -15.50
C PHE A 66 -3.06 -0.91 -16.54
N HIS A 67 -3.40 -0.31 -17.68
CA HIS A 67 -4.09 -1.03 -18.76
C HIS A 67 -3.20 -2.13 -19.35
N GLU A 68 -1.94 -1.80 -19.66
CA GLU A 68 -0.93 -2.79 -20.10
C GLU A 68 -0.76 -3.92 -19.08
N TYR A 69 -0.80 -3.59 -17.79
CA TYR A 69 -0.80 -4.60 -16.74
C TYR A 69 -1.99 -5.56 -16.85
N ILE A 70 -3.23 -5.03 -16.91
CA ILE A 70 -4.46 -5.85 -16.98
C ILE A 70 -4.51 -6.66 -18.28
N GLU A 71 -4.14 -6.08 -19.42
CA GLU A 71 -4.16 -6.76 -20.73
C GLU A 71 -3.12 -7.88 -20.82
N SER A 72 -1.99 -7.74 -20.14
CA SER A 72 -0.93 -8.76 -20.12
C SER A 72 -1.21 -9.96 -19.19
N GLU A 73 -2.31 -9.98 -18.43
CA GLU A 73 -2.60 -11.06 -17.45
C GLU A 73 -3.32 -12.25 -18.09
N GLU A 74 -2.59 -13.14 -18.76
CA GLU A 74 -3.06 -14.54 -18.97
C GLU A 74 -2.94 -15.35 -17.66
N ASN A 75 -1.88 -15.10 -16.87
CA ASN A 75 -1.68 -15.63 -15.53
C ASN A 75 -1.35 -14.49 -14.55
N PRO A 76 -2.29 -14.07 -13.67
CA PRO A 76 -2.10 -12.92 -12.81
C PRO A 76 -1.02 -13.14 -11.75
N MET A 77 -0.09 -12.20 -11.62
CA MET A 77 0.93 -12.25 -10.57
C MET A 77 0.33 -11.78 -9.24
N ILE A 78 -0.28 -12.71 -8.51
CA ILE A 78 -0.87 -12.46 -7.19
C ILE A 78 0.22 -12.28 -6.13
N TYR A 79 1.36 -12.96 -6.25
CA TYR A 79 2.51 -12.80 -5.38
C TYR A 79 3.79 -12.76 -6.22
N LEU A 80 4.82 -12.05 -5.74
CA LEU A 80 6.14 -12.02 -6.37
C LEU A 80 6.75 -13.42 -6.55
N ASN A 81 6.52 -14.32 -5.60
CA ASN A 81 6.96 -15.72 -5.60
C ASN A 81 6.30 -16.48 -4.44
N GLU A 82 6.49 -17.80 -4.39
CA GLU A 82 5.92 -18.64 -3.33
C GLU A 82 6.46 -18.26 -1.94
N ARG A 83 7.70 -17.78 -1.83
CA ARG A 83 8.24 -17.32 -0.54
C ARG A 83 7.48 -16.10 -0.01
N HIS A 84 7.10 -15.18 -0.89
CA HIS A 84 6.25 -14.04 -0.53
C HIS A 84 4.89 -14.54 -0.06
N ARG A 85 4.24 -15.41 -0.83
CA ARG A 85 2.96 -16.03 -0.42
C ARG A 85 3.03 -16.68 0.96
N ALA A 86 4.01 -17.55 1.20
CA ALA A 86 4.18 -18.25 2.46
C ALA A 86 4.37 -17.29 3.65
N ARG A 87 5.18 -16.23 3.48
CA ARG A 87 5.38 -15.19 4.51
C ARG A 87 4.12 -14.40 4.78
N PHE A 88 3.40 -14.01 3.73
CA PHE A 88 2.15 -13.28 3.84
C PHE A 88 1.08 -14.10 4.59
N VAL A 89 0.84 -15.34 4.16
CA VAL A 89 -0.13 -16.24 4.79
C VAL A 89 0.21 -16.44 6.26
N LEU A 90 1.48 -16.68 6.59
CA LEU A 90 1.91 -16.84 7.98
C LEU A 90 1.67 -15.58 8.82
N ALA A 91 1.99 -14.40 8.28
CA ALA A 91 1.80 -13.12 8.98
C ALA A 91 0.32 -12.75 9.15
N ALA A 92 -0.52 -13.07 8.15
CA ALA A 92 -1.94 -12.74 8.16
C ALA A 92 -2.78 -13.64 9.09
N ARG A 93 -2.29 -14.83 9.48
CA ARG A 93 -3.02 -15.77 10.36
C ARG A 93 -3.49 -15.17 11.68
N ASN A 94 -2.66 -14.33 12.30
CA ASN A 94 -2.93 -13.73 13.61
C ASN A 94 -3.48 -12.30 13.52
N VAL A 95 -3.91 -11.89 12.33
CA VAL A 95 -4.44 -10.56 12.06
C VAL A 95 -5.93 -10.64 11.84
N ARG A 96 -6.67 -9.63 12.32
CA ARG A 96 -8.10 -9.58 12.06
C ARG A 96 -8.35 -9.41 10.56
N LYS A 97 -9.17 -10.30 9.99
CA LYS A 97 -9.49 -10.33 8.55
C LYS A 97 -10.18 -9.05 8.04
N ASP A 98 -10.81 -8.29 8.93
CA ASP A 98 -11.45 -7.00 8.64
C ASP A 98 -10.48 -5.81 8.65
N ASN A 99 -9.23 -6.00 9.11
CA ASN A 99 -8.22 -4.95 9.08
C ASN A 99 -7.50 -4.91 7.72
N PHE A 100 -8.20 -4.39 6.72
CA PHE A 100 -7.69 -4.29 5.34
C PHE A 100 -6.43 -3.41 5.23
N ALA A 101 -6.27 -2.43 6.12
CA ALA A 101 -5.08 -1.60 6.17
C ALA A 101 -3.84 -2.43 6.55
N LEU A 102 -3.96 -3.21 7.62
CA LEU A 102 -2.87 -4.08 8.06
C LEU A 102 -2.61 -5.21 7.06
N LEU A 103 -3.64 -5.83 6.50
CA LEU A 103 -3.47 -6.88 5.48
C LEU A 103 -2.73 -6.35 4.23
N SER A 104 -3.10 -5.15 3.77
CA SER A 104 -2.41 -4.47 2.67
C SER A 104 -0.94 -4.18 3.01
N ALA A 105 -0.67 -3.69 4.22
CA ALA A 105 0.68 -3.45 4.70
C ALA A 105 1.51 -4.74 4.76
N LEU A 106 0.96 -5.79 5.35
CA LEU A 106 1.62 -7.09 5.47
C LEU A 106 1.96 -7.67 4.11
N TYR A 107 1.05 -7.58 3.14
CA TYR A 107 1.32 -8.02 1.78
C TYR A 107 2.56 -7.34 1.20
N LEU A 108 2.71 -6.02 1.37
CA LEU A 108 3.91 -5.32 0.90
C LEU A 108 5.17 -5.62 1.73
N LEU A 109 5.06 -5.65 3.06
CA LEU A 109 6.21 -5.87 3.95
C LEU A 109 6.76 -7.31 3.86
N THR A 110 5.90 -8.27 3.50
CA THR A 110 6.28 -9.68 3.30
C THR A 110 6.70 -9.98 1.86
N ALA A 111 6.74 -8.99 0.97
CA ALA A 111 7.23 -9.18 -0.39
C ALA A 111 8.74 -9.48 -0.41
N ASP A 112 9.51 -8.81 0.44
CA ASP A 112 10.97 -8.96 0.57
C ASP A 112 11.40 -9.53 1.94
N GLY A 113 12.39 -10.43 1.94
CA GLY A 113 12.79 -11.17 3.14
C GLY A 113 13.59 -10.33 4.15
N ARG A 114 14.43 -9.42 3.66
CA ARG A 114 15.20 -8.49 4.50
C ARG A 114 14.26 -7.45 5.08
N LEU A 115 13.35 -6.91 4.26
CA LEU A 115 12.29 -6.01 4.71
C LEU A 115 11.44 -6.64 5.81
N TRP A 116 10.97 -7.87 5.59
CA TRP A 116 10.16 -8.58 6.58
C TRP A 116 10.91 -8.78 7.90
N SER A 117 12.20 -9.10 7.84
CA SER A 117 13.04 -9.28 9.03
C SER A 117 13.14 -7.99 9.85
N CYS A 118 13.21 -6.83 9.19
CA CYS A 118 13.21 -5.53 9.85
C CYS A 118 11.85 -5.20 10.48
N CYS A 119 10.74 -5.61 9.86
CA CYS A 119 9.41 -5.15 10.25
C CYS A 119 8.70 -6.07 11.25
N LYS A 120 8.94 -7.39 11.22
CA LYS A 120 8.12 -8.40 11.91
C LYS A 120 7.94 -8.18 13.42
N HIS A 121 8.94 -7.60 14.09
CA HIS A 121 8.91 -7.33 15.53
C HIS A 121 8.23 -6.00 15.89
N HIS A 122 7.89 -5.19 14.89
CA HIS A 122 7.20 -3.91 15.06
C HIS A 122 5.71 -4.00 14.67
N ILE A 123 5.18 -5.23 14.60
CA ILE A 123 3.77 -5.50 14.35
C ILE A 123 3.19 -6.10 15.61
N ALA A 124 2.32 -5.34 16.27
CA ALA A 124 1.66 -5.78 17.50
C ALA A 124 0.27 -5.15 17.60
N ALA A 125 -0.61 -5.80 18.38
CA ALA A 125 -1.96 -5.32 18.62
C ALA A 125 -2.73 -4.98 17.32
N ASN A 126 -2.57 -5.80 16.27
CA ASN A 126 -3.24 -5.60 14.99
C ASN A 126 -2.89 -4.26 14.32
N THR A 127 -1.67 -3.74 14.53
CA THR A 127 -1.15 -2.52 13.91
C THR A 127 0.35 -2.64 13.59
N VAL A 128 0.84 -1.82 12.66
CA VAL A 128 2.28 -1.70 12.35
C VAL A 128 2.80 -0.38 12.90
N PHE A 129 3.85 -0.43 13.72
CA PHE A 129 4.50 0.75 14.29
C PHE A 129 5.62 1.26 13.37
N PHE A 130 5.24 1.93 12.28
CA PHE A 130 6.18 2.39 11.25
C PHE A 130 7.28 3.32 11.78
N GLU A 131 7.01 4.12 12.82
CA GLU A 131 8.00 5.04 13.39
C GLU A 131 9.15 4.32 14.09
N LYS A 132 8.95 3.07 14.50
CA LYS A 132 9.95 2.25 15.19
C LYS A 132 10.81 1.44 14.23
N ILE A 133 10.40 1.30 12.97
CA ILE A 133 11.08 0.48 11.98
C ILE A 133 12.31 1.23 11.46
N LYS A 134 13.48 0.60 11.62
CA LYS A 134 14.73 1.04 10.99
C LYS A 134 15.08 0.06 9.89
N LEU A 135 15.16 0.56 8.66
CA LEU A 135 15.60 -0.23 7.52
C LEU A 135 17.13 -0.24 7.52
N TYR A 136 17.73 -1.42 7.60
CA TYR A 136 19.16 -1.63 7.45
C TYR A 136 19.38 -2.62 6.31
N ASP A 137 20.38 -2.37 5.47
CA ASP A 137 20.78 -3.29 4.38
C ASP A 137 19.59 -3.73 3.49
N CYS A 138 18.69 -2.80 3.21
CA CYS A 138 17.51 -3.03 2.36
C CYS A 138 17.78 -2.53 0.95
N SER A 139 17.35 -3.30 -0.05
CA SER A 139 17.41 -2.87 -1.44
C SER A 139 16.48 -1.67 -1.71
N GLU A 140 16.75 -0.93 -2.79
CA GLU A 140 15.85 0.12 -3.27
C GLU A 140 14.41 -0.39 -3.47
N LYS A 141 14.27 -1.62 -3.99
CA LYS A 141 12.97 -2.29 -4.16
C LYS A 141 12.24 -2.48 -2.82
N ALA A 142 12.96 -2.91 -1.78
CA ALA A 142 12.42 -3.05 -0.44
C ALA A 142 12.00 -1.70 0.16
N TYR A 143 12.78 -0.64 -0.10
CA TYR A 143 12.44 0.71 0.35
C TYR A 143 11.15 1.23 -0.32
N THR A 144 10.98 1.01 -1.62
CA THR A 144 9.75 1.36 -2.35
C THR A 144 8.52 0.64 -1.79
N LEU A 145 8.65 -0.66 -1.49
CA LEU A 145 7.59 -1.46 -0.87
C LEU A 145 7.23 -0.95 0.55
N TYR A 146 8.23 -0.60 1.35
CA TYR A 146 8.03 0.00 2.66
C TYR A 146 7.29 1.34 2.58
N CYS A 147 7.70 2.22 1.66
CA CYS A 147 7.05 3.51 1.44
C CYS A 147 5.59 3.35 1.03
N ALA A 148 5.30 2.44 0.09
CA ALA A 148 3.94 2.13 -0.31
C ALA A 148 3.09 1.55 0.85
N ALA A 149 3.66 0.67 1.68
CA ALA A 149 2.97 0.12 2.85
C ALA A 149 2.61 1.20 3.86
N LYS A 150 3.55 2.12 4.12
CA LYS A 150 3.37 3.24 5.03
C LYS A 150 2.30 4.22 4.50
N ASP A 151 2.30 4.50 3.21
CA ASP A 151 1.30 5.38 2.58
C ASP A 151 -0.10 4.77 2.59
N LEU A 152 -0.25 3.47 2.32
CA LEU A 152 -1.56 2.80 2.34
C LEU A 152 -2.16 2.67 3.75
N THR A 153 -1.32 2.70 4.79
CA THR A 153 -1.75 2.60 6.19
C THR A 153 -1.99 3.96 6.83
N LEU A 154 -1.04 4.90 6.70
CA LEU A 154 -1.06 6.19 7.38
C LEU A 154 -1.55 7.33 6.48
N GLY A 155 -1.75 7.10 5.18
CA GLY A 155 -2.13 8.16 4.23
C GLY A 155 -1.02 9.20 4.02
N THR A 156 0.24 8.79 4.20
CA THR A 156 1.42 9.64 3.99
C THR A 156 1.71 9.83 2.50
N LYS A 157 2.75 10.63 2.17
CA LYS A 157 3.09 11.01 0.79
C LYS A 157 4.52 10.58 0.43
N HIS A 158 4.89 9.33 0.67
CA HIS A 158 6.23 8.80 0.37
C HIS A 158 6.35 8.29 -1.08
N ILE A 159 5.24 7.89 -1.73
CA ILE A 159 5.18 7.51 -3.14
C ILE A 159 4.01 8.22 -3.83
N THR A 160 4.31 8.93 -4.92
CA THR A 160 3.29 9.59 -5.72
C THR A 160 2.78 8.69 -6.84
N VAL A 161 1.61 9.01 -7.40
CA VAL A 161 1.12 8.28 -8.58
C VAL A 161 1.98 8.52 -9.81
N SER A 162 2.68 9.65 -9.88
CA SER A 162 3.68 9.89 -10.93
C SER A 162 4.86 8.92 -10.77
N ASP A 163 5.35 8.71 -9.53
CA ASP A 163 6.41 7.74 -9.26
C ASP A 163 5.98 6.31 -9.63
N LEU A 164 4.73 5.94 -9.33
CA LEU A 164 4.17 4.65 -9.74
C LEU A 164 3.98 4.51 -11.25
N ALA A 165 3.78 5.61 -11.97
CA ALA A 165 3.65 5.59 -13.42
C ALA A 165 4.98 5.41 -14.14
N ASP A 166 6.09 5.79 -13.49
CA ASP A 166 7.44 5.70 -14.03
C ASP A 166 7.97 4.25 -13.94
N ALA A 167 8.28 3.65 -15.09
CA ALA A 167 8.76 2.28 -15.19
C ALA A 167 10.24 2.12 -14.82
N ASP A 168 11.02 3.20 -14.93
CA ASP A 168 12.44 3.22 -14.58
C ASP A 168 12.60 3.33 -13.06
N LEU A 169 11.74 4.11 -12.41
CA LEU A 169 11.74 4.26 -10.96
C LEU A 169 11.08 3.08 -10.24
N VAL A 170 9.91 2.63 -10.72
CA VAL A 170 9.18 1.51 -10.13
C VAL A 170 9.11 0.40 -11.16
N PRO A 171 9.88 -0.70 -11.03
CA PRO A 171 9.79 -1.82 -11.97
C PRO A 171 8.42 -2.46 -12.01
N SER A 172 8.04 -3.06 -13.15
CA SER A 172 6.71 -3.65 -13.38
C SER A 172 6.28 -4.65 -12.31
N MET A 173 7.22 -5.45 -11.77
CA MET A 173 6.93 -6.38 -10.67
C MET A 173 6.49 -5.66 -9.38
N LEU A 174 7.13 -4.53 -9.04
CA LEU A 174 6.74 -3.73 -7.87
C LEU A 174 5.42 -3.01 -8.12
N PHE A 175 5.23 -2.44 -9.31
CA PHE A 175 3.98 -1.79 -9.68
C PHE A 175 2.77 -2.73 -9.52
N ARG A 176 2.87 -3.96 -10.03
CA ARG A 176 1.83 -5.00 -9.88
C ARG A 176 1.57 -5.35 -8.42
N THR A 177 2.64 -5.52 -7.64
CA THR A 177 2.55 -5.82 -6.20
C THR A 177 1.85 -4.68 -5.44
N ILE A 178 2.16 -3.42 -5.78
CA ILE A 178 1.50 -2.26 -5.18
C ILE A 178 0.03 -2.19 -5.59
N CYS A 179 -0.32 -2.46 -6.86
CA CYS A 179 -1.71 -2.52 -7.30
C CYS A 179 -2.52 -3.58 -6.52
N ASN A 180 -1.94 -4.76 -6.30
CA ASN A 180 -2.55 -5.80 -5.47
C ASN A 180 -2.77 -5.33 -4.05
N ALA A 181 -1.78 -4.68 -3.43
CA ALA A 181 -1.90 -4.15 -2.08
C ALA A 181 -2.99 -3.10 -1.95
N VAL A 182 -3.15 -2.22 -2.94
CA VAL A 182 -4.23 -1.22 -2.97
C VAL A 182 -5.59 -1.91 -3.10
N ALA A 183 -5.71 -2.97 -3.91
CA ALA A 183 -6.94 -3.76 -4.00
C ALA A 183 -7.27 -4.44 -2.66
N ILE A 184 -6.28 -5.02 -1.97
CA ILE A 184 -6.44 -5.57 -0.61
C ILE A 184 -6.90 -4.47 0.36
N ARG A 185 -6.34 -3.26 0.26
CA ARG A 185 -6.74 -2.14 1.12
C ARG A 185 -8.22 -1.78 0.98
N ARG A 186 -8.78 -1.99 -0.21
CA ARG A 186 -10.17 -1.63 -0.58
C ARG A 186 -11.17 -2.78 -0.38
N PHE A 187 -10.77 -4.02 -0.66
CA PHE A 187 -11.66 -5.19 -0.71
C PHE A 187 -11.22 -6.36 0.19
N GLY A 188 -10.13 -6.23 0.93
CA GLY A 188 -9.59 -7.31 1.76
C GLY A 188 -8.99 -8.46 0.94
N LEU A 189 -8.97 -9.66 1.53
CA LEU A 189 -8.32 -10.85 0.94
C LEU A 189 -9.02 -11.39 -0.32
N VAL A 190 -10.27 -10.98 -0.56
CA VAL A 190 -11.02 -11.32 -1.78
C VAL A 190 -10.26 -10.86 -3.03
N ALA A 191 -9.51 -9.75 -2.94
CA ALA A 191 -8.69 -9.23 -4.04
C ALA A 191 -7.56 -10.17 -4.51
N VAL A 192 -7.11 -11.07 -3.63
CA VAL A 192 -6.01 -12.02 -3.91
C VAL A 192 -6.46 -13.48 -3.92
N LYS A 193 -7.78 -13.75 -3.91
CA LYS A 193 -8.38 -15.10 -3.89
C LYS A 193 -7.79 -16.01 -2.80
N GLU A 194 -7.33 -15.45 -1.68
CA GLU A 194 -6.98 -16.26 -0.51
C GLU A 194 -8.27 -16.61 0.22
N ASN A 195 -8.78 -17.82 -0.03
CA ASN A 195 -9.80 -18.43 0.81
C ASN A 195 -9.12 -18.83 2.12
N CYS A 196 -9.20 -18.00 3.14
CA CYS A 196 -8.82 -18.41 4.49
C CYS A 196 -9.83 -19.46 4.96
N HIS A 197 -9.49 -20.74 4.81
CA HIS A 197 -10.13 -21.79 5.60
C HIS A 197 -9.92 -21.45 7.07
N ASP A 198 -11.03 -21.32 7.80
CA ASP A 198 -11.07 -21.14 9.24
C ASP A 198 -10.51 -22.37 9.98
#